data_AF-A0AAU3KHH8-F1
#
_entry.id   AF-A0AAU3KHH8-F1
#
_cell.length_a   1.000
_cell.length_b   1.000
_cell.length_c   1.000
_cell.angle_alpha   90.00
_cell.angle_beta   90.00
_cell.angle_gamma   90.00
#
_symmetry.space_group_name_H-M   'P 1'
#
loop_
_entity.id
_entity.type
_entity.pdbx_description
1 polymer ?
#
loop_
_entity_poly.entity_id
_entity_poly.type
_entity_poly.pdbx_seq_one_letter_code
_entity_poly.pdbx_strand_id
1 'polypeptide(L)'
;MTVLNSASIALRAELLRESWRLIEEAVELEWVRDVEAARALRRRASEVKKQYTETLPDIAVARCPETDAVVEYPIDVVDFDGWYWDSGNPWRRVPAVPKNWLTMCGAVILSEPVAFAPFRCEPGPGLPYVIPRILTHDGVRAVLKQVPIGPHIGWTISYFGPRPEGVELENTWGSNVYDIYGDDGEWLGWGEYESEVEDYDFDLVPWLESEKLLWIAPGDVDVRLHTGVAGCPYVGLEGERRKAGIFRGALHRHS
;
A
#
# COMPACT_ATOMS: atom_id res chain seq x y z
N MET A 1 13.11 -9.80 7.46
CA MET A 1 12.54 -9.43 6.15
C MET A 1 11.92 -10.69 5.55
N THR A 2 10.60 -10.73 5.38
CA THR A 2 9.92 -11.89 4.78
C THR A 2 10.25 -11.92 3.30
N VAL A 3 11.22 -12.74 2.91
CA VAL A 3 11.55 -12.97 1.50
C VAL A 3 10.59 -14.04 0.98
N LEU A 4 9.77 -13.69 -0.01
CA LEU A 4 8.95 -14.67 -0.70
C LEU A 4 9.86 -15.74 -1.33
N ASN A 5 9.52 -17.00 -1.14
CA ASN A 5 10.26 -18.08 -1.77
C ASN A 5 9.94 -18.16 -3.28
N SER A 6 10.82 -18.81 -4.06
CA SER A 6 10.68 -18.89 -5.51
C SER A 6 9.37 -19.58 -5.97
N ALA A 7 8.83 -20.50 -5.18
CA ALA A 7 7.57 -21.17 -5.50
C ALA A 7 6.37 -20.22 -5.36
N SER A 8 6.34 -19.38 -4.33
CA SER A 8 5.32 -18.34 -4.15
C SER A 8 5.36 -17.31 -5.29
N ILE A 9 6.55 -16.88 -5.69
CA ILE A 9 6.72 -15.94 -6.83
C ILE A 9 6.24 -16.59 -8.14
N ALA A 10 6.59 -17.85 -8.38
CA ALA A 10 6.16 -18.58 -9.57
C ALA A 10 4.63 -18.77 -9.62
N LEU A 11 4.02 -19.14 -8.48
CA LEU A 11 2.57 -19.27 -8.35
C LEU A 11 1.86 -17.95 -8.61
N ARG A 12 2.33 -16.85 -8.01
CA ARG A 12 1.80 -15.51 -8.29
C ARG A 12 1.80 -15.21 -9.79
N ALA A 13 2.93 -15.44 -10.46
CA ALA A 13 3.07 -15.18 -11.89
C ALA A 13 2.14 -16.07 -12.75
N GLU A 14 1.90 -17.31 -12.34
CA GLU A 14 0.93 -18.20 -13.00
C GLU A 14 -0.50 -17.70 -12.85
N LEU A 15 -0.90 -17.30 -11.64
CA LEU A 15 -2.24 -16.77 -11.36
C LEU A 15 -2.51 -15.49 -12.17
N LEU A 16 -1.56 -14.55 -12.20
CA LEU A 16 -1.66 -13.34 -13.02
C LEU A 16 -1.88 -13.69 -14.50
N ARG A 17 -1.02 -14.56 -15.08
CA ARG A 17 -1.15 -14.98 -16.48
C ARG A 17 -2.48 -15.66 -16.79
N GLU A 18 -2.92 -16.59 -15.95
CA GLU A 18 -4.18 -17.32 -16.18
C GLU A 18 -5.38 -16.38 -16.13
N SER A 19 -5.46 -15.49 -15.14
CA SER A 19 -6.57 -14.53 -15.09
C SER A 19 -6.56 -13.57 -16.27
N TRP A 20 -5.39 -13.14 -16.76
CA TRP A 20 -5.32 -12.27 -17.94
C TRP A 20 -5.80 -13.00 -19.19
N ARG A 21 -5.34 -14.23 -19.40
CA ARG A 21 -5.83 -15.09 -20.49
C ARG A 21 -7.36 -15.24 -20.45
N LEU A 22 -7.93 -15.49 -19.27
CA LEU A 22 -9.38 -15.62 -19.09
C LEU A 22 -10.15 -14.33 -19.38
N ILE A 23 -9.60 -13.17 -18.98
CA ILE A 23 -10.22 -11.87 -19.23
C ILE A 23 -10.17 -11.50 -20.71
N GLU A 24 -9.04 -11.73 -21.38
CA GLU A 24 -8.90 -11.51 -22.83
C GLU A 24 -9.88 -12.38 -23.61
N GLU A 25 -9.95 -13.68 -23.30
CA GLU A 25 -10.90 -14.60 -23.93
C GLU A 25 -12.37 -14.21 -23.68
N ALA A 26 -12.68 -13.70 -22.47
CA ALA A 26 -14.03 -13.19 -22.16
C ALA A 26 -14.40 -11.96 -23.01
N VAL A 27 -13.45 -11.06 -23.27
CA VAL A 27 -13.66 -9.88 -24.12
C VAL A 27 -13.96 -10.31 -25.56
N GLU A 28 -13.19 -11.27 -26.11
CA GLU A 28 -13.44 -11.81 -27.45
C GLU A 28 -14.83 -12.46 -27.59
N LEU A 29 -15.29 -13.18 -26.55
CA LEU A 29 -16.63 -13.77 -26.53
C LEU A 29 -17.74 -12.71 -26.49
N GLU A 30 -17.53 -11.59 -25.80
CA GLU A 30 -18.48 -10.47 -25.80
C GLU A 30 -18.61 -9.83 -27.19
N TRP A 31 -17.54 -9.76 -27.97
CA TRP A 31 -17.58 -9.25 -29.35
C TRP A 31 -18.44 -10.11 -30.27
N VAL A 32 -18.38 -11.43 -30.12
CA VAL A 32 -19.26 -12.38 -30.85
C VAL A 32 -20.62 -12.59 -30.17
N ARG A 33 -20.93 -11.79 -29.15
CA ARG A 33 -22.20 -11.78 -28.38
C ARG A 33 -22.50 -13.09 -27.63
N ASP A 34 -21.47 -13.87 -27.30
CA ASP A 34 -21.60 -15.01 -26.37
C ASP A 34 -21.41 -14.54 -24.92
N VAL A 35 -22.44 -13.86 -24.42
CA VAL A 35 -22.44 -13.24 -23.09
C VAL A 35 -22.36 -14.29 -21.97
N GLU A 36 -22.91 -15.48 -22.17
CA GLU A 36 -22.93 -16.51 -21.15
C GLU A 36 -21.54 -17.14 -20.95
N ALA A 37 -20.86 -17.48 -22.05
CA ALA A 37 -19.50 -17.99 -22.00
C ALA A 37 -18.53 -16.93 -21.46
N ALA A 38 -18.65 -15.67 -21.90
CA ALA A 38 -17.86 -14.56 -21.35
C ALA A 38 -18.05 -14.41 -19.84
N ARG A 39 -19.30 -14.47 -19.34
CA ARG A 39 -19.59 -14.40 -17.90
C ARG A 39 -18.98 -15.58 -17.14
N ALA A 40 -18.97 -16.78 -17.72
CA ALA A 40 -18.33 -17.95 -17.12
C ALA A 40 -16.81 -17.76 -16.96
N LEU A 41 -16.14 -17.23 -17.97
CA LEU A 41 -14.71 -16.92 -17.89
C LEU A 41 -14.41 -15.81 -16.87
N ARG A 42 -15.23 -14.76 -16.81
CA ARG A 42 -15.09 -13.70 -15.79
C ARG A 42 -15.22 -14.25 -14.37
N ARG A 43 -16.16 -15.17 -14.11
CA ARG A 43 -16.28 -15.84 -12.81
C ARG A 43 -15.03 -16.64 -12.46
N ARG A 44 -14.50 -17.41 -13.42
CA ARG A 44 -13.25 -18.16 -13.23
C ARG A 44 -12.06 -17.22 -12.99
N ALA A 45 -11.97 -16.10 -13.70
CA ALA A 45 -10.95 -15.08 -13.43
C ALA A 45 -11.07 -14.53 -12.01
N SER A 46 -12.29 -14.25 -11.52
CA SER A 46 -12.49 -13.86 -10.12
C SER A 46 -12.04 -14.93 -9.12
N GLU A 47 -12.24 -16.22 -9.42
CA GLU A 47 -11.72 -17.31 -8.58
C GLU A 47 -10.18 -17.36 -8.55
N VAL A 48 -9.54 -17.13 -9.70
CA VAL A 48 -8.07 -17.01 -9.78
C VAL A 48 -7.57 -15.80 -8.98
N LYS A 49 -8.25 -14.65 -9.06
CA LYS A 49 -7.90 -13.49 -8.24
C LYS A 49 -8.07 -13.74 -6.74
N LYS A 50 -9.09 -14.50 -6.32
CA LYS A 50 -9.22 -14.94 -4.91
C LYS A 50 -8.02 -15.79 -4.48
N GLN A 51 -7.59 -16.73 -5.31
CA GLN A 51 -6.39 -17.52 -5.01
C GLN A 51 -5.15 -16.63 -4.87
N TYR A 52 -4.98 -15.64 -5.76
CA TYR A 52 -3.91 -14.65 -5.65
C TYR A 52 -3.97 -13.90 -4.31
N THR A 53 -5.16 -13.44 -3.91
CA THR A 53 -5.36 -12.74 -2.63
C THR A 53 -4.91 -13.58 -1.44
N GLU A 54 -5.18 -14.89 -1.46
CA GLU A 54 -4.74 -15.83 -0.41
C GLU A 54 -3.22 -16.08 -0.41
N THR A 55 -2.55 -15.84 -1.54
CA THR A 55 -1.09 -15.99 -1.64
C THR A 55 -0.29 -14.76 -1.22
N LEU A 56 -0.96 -13.62 -0.99
CA LEU A 56 -0.26 -12.41 -0.54
C LEU A 56 0.47 -12.69 0.78
N PRO A 57 1.74 -12.28 0.93
CA PRO A 57 2.42 -12.38 2.20
C PRO A 57 1.88 -11.32 3.18
N ASP A 58 1.79 -11.70 4.45
CA ASP A 58 1.59 -10.75 5.52
C ASP A 58 2.95 -10.11 5.86
N ILE A 59 3.05 -8.80 5.60
CA ILE A 59 4.25 -8.01 5.82
C ILE A 59 4.05 -7.19 7.08
N ALA A 60 4.97 -7.28 8.04
CA ALA A 60 5.00 -6.34 9.14
C ALA A 60 5.25 -4.92 8.59
N VAL A 61 4.25 -4.05 8.64
CA VAL A 61 4.32 -2.68 8.09
C VAL A 61 4.51 -1.60 9.14
N ALA A 62 4.18 -1.91 10.40
CA ALA A 62 4.33 -1.02 11.52
C ALA A 62 4.27 -1.79 12.84
N ARG A 63 4.50 -1.08 13.94
CA ARG A 63 4.16 -1.50 15.30
C ARG A 63 3.37 -0.37 15.94
N CYS A 64 2.24 -0.68 16.56
CA CYS A 64 1.38 0.32 17.18
C CYS A 64 2.11 1.01 18.34
N PRO A 65 2.24 2.36 18.35
CA PRO A 65 2.93 3.08 19.41
C PRO A 65 2.26 3.02 20.80
N GLU A 66 1.00 2.56 20.87
CA GLU A 66 0.23 2.51 22.12
C GLU A 66 0.11 1.09 22.69
N THR A 67 -0.14 0.11 21.83
CA THR A 67 -0.37 -1.28 22.25
C THR A 67 0.85 -2.17 22.06
N ASP A 68 1.90 -1.66 21.42
CA ASP A 68 3.09 -2.40 21.00
C ASP A 68 2.78 -3.56 20.02
N ALA A 69 1.54 -3.68 19.53
CA ALA A 69 1.15 -4.74 18.60
C ALA A 69 1.80 -4.53 17.21
N VAL A 70 2.37 -5.59 16.65
CA VAL A 70 2.84 -5.58 15.26
C VAL A 70 1.64 -5.54 14.32
N VAL A 71 1.68 -4.64 13.35
CA VAL A 71 0.69 -4.58 12.26
C VAL A 71 1.25 -5.33 11.07
N GLU A 72 0.61 -6.45 10.75
CA GLU A 72 0.87 -7.20 9.54
C GLU A 72 -0.18 -6.86 8.48
N TYR A 73 0.26 -6.65 7.25
CA TYR A 73 -0.60 -6.22 6.15
C TYR A 73 -0.35 -7.12 4.92
N PRO A 74 -1.41 -7.62 4.26
CA PRO A 74 -1.28 -8.40 3.03
C PRO A 74 -0.88 -7.46 1.89
N ILE A 75 0.39 -7.49 1.48
CA ILE A 75 0.96 -6.61 0.44
C ILE A 75 1.62 -7.44 -0.64
N ASP A 76 1.40 -7.08 -1.90
CA ASP A 76 2.19 -7.63 -2.99
C ASP A 76 3.56 -6.94 -3.08
N VAL A 77 4.57 -7.65 -2.60
CA VAL A 77 5.97 -7.19 -2.58
C VAL A 77 6.79 -7.71 -3.77
N VAL A 78 6.18 -8.36 -4.76
CA VAL A 78 6.94 -8.90 -5.91
C VAL A 78 7.21 -7.81 -6.94
N ASP A 79 6.19 -7.06 -7.37
CA ASP A 79 6.27 -5.92 -8.29
C ASP A 79 4.90 -5.22 -8.38
N PHE A 80 4.79 -4.14 -9.15
CA PHE A 80 3.57 -3.36 -9.35
C PHE A 80 2.57 -3.95 -10.36
N ASP A 81 2.83 -5.13 -10.94
CA ASP A 81 1.94 -5.80 -11.91
C ASP A 81 0.82 -6.65 -11.25
N GLY A 82 0.84 -6.77 -9.92
CA GLY A 82 -0.15 -7.55 -9.17
C GLY A 82 -1.40 -6.77 -8.82
N TRP A 83 -2.55 -7.46 -8.71
CA TRP A 83 -3.85 -6.82 -8.44
C TRP A 83 -3.95 -6.11 -7.08
N TYR A 84 -2.97 -6.28 -6.18
CA TYR A 84 -2.90 -5.43 -4.97
C TYR A 84 -2.73 -3.95 -5.35
N TRP A 85 -2.05 -3.67 -6.46
CA TRP A 85 -1.68 -2.33 -6.93
C TRP A 85 -2.68 -1.73 -7.92
N ASP A 86 -3.77 -2.42 -8.25
CA ASP A 86 -4.86 -1.88 -9.06
C ASP A 86 -5.62 -0.83 -8.23
N SER A 87 -5.24 0.44 -8.35
CA SER A 87 -5.71 1.47 -7.41
C SER A 87 -7.24 1.63 -7.42
N GLY A 88 -7.90 1.36 -8.54
CA GLY A 88 -9.35 1.44 -8.65
C GLY A 88 -10.10 0.17 -8.27
N ASN A 89 -9.43 -0.98 -8.16
CA ASN A 89 -10.07 -2.26 -7.81
C ASN A 89 -9.07 -3.26 -7.22
N PRO A 90 -8.47 -2.95 -6.06
CA PRO A 90 -7.40 -3.77 -5.52
C PRO A 90 -7.92 -5.12 -4.99
N TRP A 91 -7.17 -6.19 -5.21
CA TRP A 91 -7.45 -7.52 -4.67
C TRP A 91 -6.49 -7.85 -3.54
N ARG A 92 -7.01 -7.86 -2.32
CA ARG A 92 -6.25 -8.15 -1.09
C ARG A 92 -7.16 -8.65 0.02
N ARG A 93 -6.56 -9.31 1.02
CA ARG A 93 -7.29 -9.72 2.23
C ARG A 93 -7.55 -8.49 3.09
N VAL A 94 -8.60 -8.53 3.90
CA VAL A 94 -8.81 -7.52 4.94
C VAL A 94 -7.78 -7.77 6.05
N PRO A 95 -6.91 -6.79 6.37
CA PRO A 95 -5.91 -6.95 7.43
C PRO A 95 -6.57 -6.92 8.82
N ALA A 96 -6.00 -7.66 9.77
CA ALA A 96 -6.34 -7.53 11.18
C ALA A 96 -5.49 -6.38 11.78
N VAL A 97 -6.03 -5.16 11.80
CA VAL A 97 -5.34 -4.00 12.35
C VAL A 97 -5.82 -3.64 13.77
N PRO A 98 -4.99 -3.01 14.60
CA PRO A 98 -5.42 -2.47 15.89
C PRO A 98 -6.56 -1.45 15.73
N LYS A 99 -7.43 -1.33 16.74
CA LYS A 99 -8.58 -0.40 16.72
C LYS A 99 -8.21 1.07 16.52
N ASN A 100 -7.02 1.45 16.96
CA ASN A 100 -6.51 2.81 16.82
C ASN A 100 -5.70 3.01 15.53
N TRP A 101 -5.65 2.05 14.60
CA TRP A 101 -5.05 2.24 13.29
C TRP A 101 -5.98 3.10 12.43
N LEU A 102 -5.42 4.12 11.78
CA LEU A 102 -6.17 5.08 10.98
C LEU A 102 -6.04 4.79 9.47
N THR A 103 -4.82 4.85 8.95
CA THR A 103 -4.52 4.58 7.54
C THR A 103 -3.05 4.21 7.35
N MET A 104 -2.70 3.67 6.18
CA MET A 104 -1.33 3.43 5.74
C MET A 104 -1.13 3.97 4.34
N CYS A 105 -0.22 4.94 4.23
CA CYS A 105 0.24 5.49 2.95
C CYS A 105 1.56 4.83 2.55
N GLY A 106 2.07 5.17 1.36
CA GLY A 106 3.38 4.72 0.97
C GLY A 106 4.11 5.61 -0.03
N ALA A 107 5.41 5.41 -0.07
CA ALA A 107 6.35 6.07 -0.95
C ALA A 107 7.33 5.05 -1.52
N VAL A 108 7.85 5.26 -2.73
CA VAL A 108 8.70 4.30 -3.44
C VAL A 108 9.75 4.99 -4.29
N ILE A 109 11.03 4.66 -4.06
CA ILE A 109 12.07 4.83 -5.08
C ILE A 109 11.89 3.72 -6.12
N LEU A 110 11.45 4.12 -7.31
CA LEU A 110 11.23 3.21 -8.43
C LEU A 110 12.52 2.98 -9.22
N SER A 111 12.97 1.73 -9.29
CA SER A 111 13.89 1.24 -10.33
C SER A 111 13.22 1.12 -11.70
N GLU A 112 13.96 1.44 -12.75
CA GLU A 112 13.55 1.20 -14.14
C GLU A 112 14.20 -0.09 -14.70
N PRO A 113 13.51 -0.82 -15.61
CA PRO A 113 12.15 -0.54 -16.10
C PRO A 113 11.07 -0.89 -15.05
N VAL A 114 9.97 -0.13 -15.06
CA VAL A 114 8.78 -0.46 -14.25
C VAL A 114 8.00 -1.61 -14.90
N ALA A 115 7.36 -2.45 -14.08
CA ALA A 115 6.56 -3.55 -14.59
C ALA A 115 5.36 -3.08 -15.43
N PHE A 116 4.94 -3.94 -16.37
CA PHE A 116 3.72 -3.72 -17.12
C PHE A 116 2.50 -4.06 -16.26
N ALA A 117 1.70 -3.04 -15.93
CA ALA A 117 0.39 -3.21 -15.29
C ALA A 117 -0.72 -2.73 -16.23
N PRO A 118 -1.77 -3.54 -16.51
CA PRO A 118 -2.88 -3.12 -17.39
C PRO A 118 -3.85 -2.12 -16.70
N PHE A 119 -3.61 -1.83 -15.43
CA PHE A 119 -4.36 -0.91 -14.57
C PHE A 119 -3.44 0.18 -14.03
N ARG A 120 -4.04 1.23 -13.46
CA ARG A 120 -3.31 2.33 -12.82
C ARG A 120 -2.78 1.86 -11.46
N CYS A 121 -1.50 2.07 -11.23
CA CYS A 121 -0.86 1.88 -9.93
C CYS A 121 -0.38 3.22 -9.42
N GLU A 122 -0.46 3.43 -8.11
CA GLU A 122 -0.03 4.67 -7.45
C GLU A 122 0.95 4.34 -6.32
N PRO A 123 2.24 4.13 -6.64
CA PRO A 123 3.26 3.81 -5.65
C PRO A 123 3.51 4.92 -4.63
N GLY A 124 3.15 6.16 -4.97
CA GLY A 124 3.44 7.35 -4.18
C GLY A 124 4.71 8.09 -4.64
N PRO A 125 5.20 9.07 -3.88
CA PRO A 125 6.41 9.82 -4.20
C PRO A 125 7.69 8.99 -3.98
N GLY A 126 8.82 9.47 -4.47
CA GLY A 126 10.14 8.85 -4.32
C GLY A 126 10.83 9.07 -2.97
N LEU A 127 10.14 9.67 -2.00
CA LEU A 127 10.65 9.96 -0.67
C LEU A 127 9.57 9.68 0.37
N PRO A 128 9.92 9.17 1.58
CA PRO A 128 8.98 9.09 2.67
C PRO A 128 8.55 10.50 3.09
N TYR A 129 7.30 10.60 3.55
CA TYR A 129 6.65 11.85 3.91
C TYR A 129 5.67 11.61 5.05
N VAL A 130 5.16 12.68 5.64
CA VAL A 130 3.98 12.66 6.50
C VAL A 130 2.90 13.58 5.95
N ILE A 131 1.67 13.39 6.43
CA ILE A 131 0.51 14.21 6.09
C ILE A 131 0.16 15.05 7.33
N PRO A 132 0.56 16.34 7.39
CA PRO A 132 0.36 17.17 8.57
C PRO A 132 -1.10 17.30 9.00
N ARG A 133 -2.07 17.34 8.06
CA ARG A 133 -3.49 17.44 8.42
C ARG A 133 -3.98 16.26 9.26
N ILE A 134 -3.33 15.10 9.18
CA ILE A 134 -3.62 13.94 10.04
C ILE A 134 -2.75 14.00 11.29
N LEU A 135 -1.44 14.17 11.11
CA LEU A 135 -0.44 13.99 12.16
C LEU A 135 -0.44 15.06 13.25
N THR A 136 -0.91 16.27 12.92
CA THR A 136 -1.00 17.39 13.88
C THR A 136 -2.00 17.14 14.99
N HIS A 137 -2.99 16.27 14.81
CA HIS A 137 -4.04 16.03 15.80
C HIS A 137 -3.53 15.32 17.06
N ASP A 138 -4.10 15.70 18.21
CA ASP A 138 -3.71 15.17 19.52
C ASP A 138 -3.86 13.64 19.59
N GLY A 139 -2.85 12.99 20.19
CA GLY A 139 -2.79 11.53 20.27
C GLY A 139 -2.39 10.82 18.96
N VAL A 140 -2.48 11.47 17.80
CA VAL A 140 -2.07 10.86 16.53
C VAL A 140 -0.55 10.76 16.43
N ARG A 141 -0.07 9.58 16.04
CA ARG A 141 1.33 9.26 15.76
C ARG A 141 1.45 8.45 14.47
N ALA A 142 2.53 8.65 13.74
CA ALA A 142 2.87 7.90 12.53
C ALA A 142 4.08 6.99 12.77
N VAL A 143 4.13 5.87 12.05
CA VAL A 143 5.26 4.93 12.06
C VAL A 143 5.74 4.74 10.63
N LEU A 144 7.01 5.09 10.40
CA LEU A 144 7.71 4.92 9.13
C LEU A 144 8.54 3.64 9.13
N LYS A 145 8.35 2.81 8.11
CA LYS A 145 9.11 1.57 7.94
C LYS A 145 9.43 1.30 6.47
N GLN A 146 10.67 0.93 6.18
CA GLN A 146 11.04 0.43 4.86
C GLN A 146 10.47 -0.98 4.62
N VAL A 147 9.95 -1.20 3.41
CA VAL A 147 9.49 -2.50 2.90
C VAL A 147 10.07 -2.77 1.51
N PRO A 148 10.48 -4.00 1.21
CA PRO A 148 10.90 -4.35 -0.14
C PRO A 148 9.68 -4.46 -1.07
N ILE A 149 9.82 -4.00 -2.32
CA ILE A 149 8.85 -4.27 -3.40
C ILE A 149 9.67 -4.60 -4.65
N GLY A 150 9.91 -5.89 -4.91
CA GLY A 150 10.71 -6.33 -6.05
C GLY A 150 12.07 -5.63 -6.10
N PRO A 151 12.42 -4.96 -7.22
CA PRO A 151 13.66 -4.19 -7.33
C PRO A 151 13.60 -2.81 -6.66
N HIS A 152 12.43 -2.37 -6.20
CA HIS A 152 12.17 -1.03 -5.66
C HIS A 152 12.40 -0.95 -4.15
N ILE A 153 12.55 0.28 -3.66
CA ILE A 153 12.61 0.57 -2.22
C ILE A 153 11.32 1.28 -1.83
N GLY A 154 10.48 0.61 -1.06
CA GLY A 154 9.23 1.16 -0.55
C GLY A 154 9.32 1.57 0.91
N TRP A 155 8.43 2.49 1.32
CA TRP A 155 8.20 2.84 2.70
C TRP A 155 6.71 2.86 3.00
N THR A 156 6.32 2.24 4.10
CA THR A 156 4.98 2.37 4.68
C THR A 156 4.99 3.48 5.71
N ILE A 157 3.94 4.30 5.70
CA ILE A 157 3.69 5.33 6.70
C ILE A 157 2.32 5.06 7.31
N SER A 158 2.31 4.41 8.47
CA SER A 158 1.08 4.01 9.17
C SER A 158 0.72 4.99 10.28
N TYR A 159 -0.52 5.44 10.32
CA TYR A 159 -1.03 6.40 11.31
C TYR A 159 -1.85 5.68 12.38
N PHE A 160 -1.66 6.09 13.62
CA PHE A 160 -2.32 5.54 14.80
C PHE A 160 -2.83 6.67 15.70
N GLY A 161 -3.90 6.42 16.43
CA GLY A 161 -4.45 7.33 17.44
C GLY A 161 -5.96 7.39 17.39
N PRO A 162 -6.58 8.34 18.11
CA PRO A 162 -8.00 8.62 17.96
C PRO A 162 -8.29 9.13 16.55
N ARG A 163 -9.44 8.75 15.99
CA ARG A 163 -9.88 9.29 14.70
C ARG A 163 -10.15 10.79 14.85
N PRO A 164 -9.46 11.67 14.11
CA PRO A 164 -9.71 13.10 14.20
C PRO A 164 -11.10 13.44 13.64
N GLU A 165 -11.85 14.29 14.35
CA GLU A 165 -13.16 14.75 13.89
C GLU A 165 -13.04 15.70 12.71
N GLY A 166 -13.86 15.49 11.67
CA GLY A 166 -13.92 16.39 10.50
C GLY A 166 -12.68 16.35 9.61
N VAL A 167 -11.82 15.34 9.75
CA VAL A 167 -10.62 15.17 8.94
C VAL A 167 -10.75 13.89 8.12
N GLU A 168 -10.66 14.01 6.81
CA GLU A 168 -10.56 12.85 5.92
C GLU A 168 -9.26 12.10 6.19
N LEU A 169 -9.24 10.78 6.10
CA LEU A 169 -7.96 10.03 6.11
C LEU A 169 -7.39 9.97 4.69
N GLU A 170 -6.15 9.54 4.53
CA GLU A 170 -5.58 9.30 3.19
C GLU A 170 -5.98 7.91 2.69
N ASN A 171 -6.20 7.79 1.38
CA ASN A 171 -6.34 6.53 0.69
C ASN A 171 -5.25 5.52 1.09
N THR A 172 -5.67 4.27 1.30
CA THR A 172 -4.74 3.21 1.72
C THR A 172 -3.87 2.79 0.56
N TRP A 173 -2.57 2.65 0.78
CA TRP A 173 -1.58 2.36 -0.25
C TRP A 173 -1.99 1.18 -1.16
N GLY A 174 -1.88 1.38 -2.47
CA GLY A 174 -2.39 0.45 -3.49
C GLY A 174 -3.89 0.56 -3.79
N SER A 175 -4.60 1.52 -3.19
CA SER A 175 -6.05 1.76 -3.40
C SER A 175 -6.35 3.25 -3.48
N ASN A 176 -7.43 3.62 -4.16
CA ASN A 176 -7.98 4.97 -4.17
C ASN A 176 -9.04 5.20 -3.06
N VAL A 177 -9.10 4.34 -2.05
CA VAL A 177 -10.02 4.45 -0.92
C VAL A 177 -9.32 4.07 0.39
N TYR A 178 -9.91 4.46 1.51
CA TYR A 178 -9.56 3.97 2.84
C TYR A 178 -10.79 3.42 3.55
N ASP A 179 -10.58 2.40 4.38
CA ASP A 179 -11.65 1.79 5.16
C ASP A 179 -12.03 2.64 6.38
N ILE A 180 -13.31 2.63 6.72
CA ILE A 180 -13.86 3.30 7.90
C ILE A 180 -14.39 2.22 8.85
N TYR A 181 -13.82 2.16 10.05
CA TYR A 181 -14.26 1.26 11.11
C TYR A 181 -14.87 2.05 12.27
N GLY A 182 -15.87 1.46 12.94
CA GLY A 182 -16.44 1.95 14.20
C GLY A 182 -15.59 1.58 15.41
N ASP A 183 -15.95 2.10 16.59
CA ASP A 183 -15.20 1.90 17.84
C ASP A 183 -15.15 0.42 18.30
N ASP A 184 -16.14 -0.37 17.90
CA ASP A 184 -16.20 -1.81 18.15
C ASP A 184 -15.34 -2.62 17.16
N GLY A 185 -14.88 -2.00 16.08
CA GLY A 185 -14.16 -2.63 14.96
C GLY A 185 -15.06 -3.06 13.81
N GLU A 186 -16.36 -2.74 13.84
CA GLU A 186 -17.27 -2.98 12.72
C GLU A 186 -16.87 -2.13 11.51
N TRP A 187 -16.89 -2.70 10.32
CA TRP A 187 -16.68 -1.96 9.08
C TRP A 187 -17.93 -1.14 8.76
N LEU A 188 -17.80 0.19 8.71
CA LEU A 188 -18.90 1.13 8.46
C LEU A 188 -18.96 1.59 7.01
N GLY A 189 -17.91 1.34 6.22
CA GLY A 189 -17.84 1.74 4.82
C GLY A 189 -16.42 2.13 4.41
N TRP A 190 -16.34 2.89 3.33
CA TRP A 190 -15.09 3.44 2.81
C TRP A 190 -15.23 4.94 2.56
N GLY A 191 -14.11 5.64 2.60
CA GLY A 191 -13.97 7.03 2.16
C GLY A 191 -12.93 7.11 1.05
N GLU A 192 -12.93 8.24 0.35
CA GLU A 192 -11.93 8.56 -0.67
C GLU A 192 -11.42 9.97 -0.39
N TYR A 193 -10.11 10.10 -0.29
CA TYR A 193 -9.44 11.39 -0.25
C TYR A 193 -8.01 11.19 -0.72
N GLU A 194 -7.61 12.00 -1.68
CA GLU A 194 -6.25 12.02 -2.19
C GLU A 194 -5.68 13.42 -1.96
N SER A 195 -4.67 13.53 -1.10
CA SER A 195 -3.95 14.78 -0.87
C SER A 195 -3.13 15.21 -2.09
N GLU A 196 -2.91 16.50 -2.29
CA GLU A 196 -1.94 17.00 -3.27
C GLU A 196 -0.50 16.83 -2.73
N VAL A 197 0.54 16.90 -3.56
CA VAL A 197 1.93 16.77 -3.08
C VAL A 197 2.28 17.91 -2.10
N GLU A 198 1.65 19.06 -2.25
CA GLU A 198 1.76 20.22 -1.37
C GLU A 198 1.26 19.95 0.05
N ASP A 199 0.37 18.96 0.23
CA ASP A 199 -0.07 18.52 1.55
C ASP A 199 0.95 17.59 2.23
N TYR A 200 2.00 17.15 1.52
CA TYR A 200 3.01 16.25 2.05
C TYR A 200 4.17 17.04 2.67
N ASP A 201 4.56 16.64 3.88
CA ASP A 201 5.78 17.13 4.50
C ASP A 201 6.89 16.08 4.38
N PHE A 202 7.90 16.42 3.58
CA PHE A 202 9.10 15.61 3.37
C PHE A 202 10.21 15.96 4.38
N ASP A 203 10.08 17.06 5.13
CA ASP A 203 11.00 17.35 6.23
C ASP A 203 10.54 16.57 7.48
N LEU A 204 11.10 15.38 7.64
CA LEU A 204 10.71 14.48 8.72
C LEU A 204 11.27 14.90 10.09
N VAL A 205 12.26 15.80 10.14
CA VAL A 205 12.98 16.14 11.38
C VAL A 205 12.05 16.69 12.46
N PRO A 206 11.19 17.70 12.21
CA PRO A 206 10.30 18.23 13.25
C PRO A 206 9.32 17.19 13.81
N TRP A 207 8.89 16.24 12.98
CA TRP A 207 7.97 15.17 13.39
C TRP A 207 8.66 14.11 14.24
N LEU A 208 9.92 13.80 13.94
CA LEU A 208 10.76 12.91 14.75
C LEU A 208 11.09 13.54 16.10
N GLU A 209 11.44 14.83 16.13
CA GLU A 209 11.75 15.56 17.38
C GLU A 209 10.55 15.69 18.31
N SER A 210 9.34 15.84 17.76
CA SER A 210 8.10 15.89 18.53
C SER A 210 7.55 14.52 18.92
N GLU A 211 8.24 13.43 18.55
CA GLU A 211 7.79 12.03 18.73
C GLU A 211 6.42 11.72 18.08
N LYS A 212 5.98 12.59 17.17
CA LYS A 212 4.80 12.37 16.33
C LYS A 212 5.09 11.34 15.26
N LEU A 213 6.31 11.33 14.73
CA LEU A 213 6.80 10.30 13.83
C LEU A 213 7.76 9.38 14.59
N LEU A 214 7.48 8.09 14.55
CA LEU A 214 8.36 7.03 15.00
C LEU A 214 8.85 6.26 13.78
N TRP A 215 9.91 5.49 13.96
CA TRP A 215 10.50 4.75 12.85
C TRP A 215 11.01 3.38 13.26
N ILE A 216 11.06 2.48 12.28
CA ILE A 216 11.60 1.13 12.43
C ILE A 216 12.82 1.01 11.54
N ALA A 217 13.93 0.49 12.06
CA ALA A 217 15.16 0.37 11.30
C ALA A 217 14.98 -0.55 10.07
N PRO A 218 15.59 -0.23 8.91
CA PRO A 218 15.57 -1.09 7.74
C PRO A 218 16.03 -2.51 8.06
N GLY A 219 15.25 -3.50 7.65
CA GLY A 219 15.56 -4.91 7.87
C GLY A 219 15.30 -5.43 9.29
N ASP A 220 14.84 -4.60 10.23
CA ASP A 220 14.53 -5.04 11.60
C ASP A 220 13.38 -6.03 11.61
N VAL A 221 13.69 -7.27 11.97
CA VAL A 221 12.74 -8.39 12.07
C VAL A 221 11.89 -8.33 13.33
N ASP A 222 12.41 -7.68 14.37
CA ASP A 222 11.70 -7.50 15.64
C ASP A 222 10.79 -6.28 15.59
N VAL A 223 10.83 -5.50 14.50
CA VAL A 223 9.93 -4.38 14.24
C VAL A 223 9.98 -3.36 15.40
N ARG A 224 11.17 -3.05 15.91
CA ARG A 224 11.35 -2.22 17.11
C ARG A 224 11.08 -0.76 16.76
N LEU A 225 10.29 -0.10 17.61
CA LEU A 225 10.02 1.32 17.48
C LEU A 225 11.19 2.14 18.03
N HIS A 226 11.63 3.10 17.23
CA HIS A 226 12.59 4.13 17.59
C HIS A 226 11.91 5.49 17.58
N THR A 227 12.34 6.36 18.50
CA THR A 227 11.91 7.76 18.61
C THR A 227 13.07 8.70 18.32
N GLY A 228 12.75 9.94 17.95
CA GLY A 228 13.74 10.98 17.70
C GLY A 228 14.53 10.79 16.40
N VAL A 229 15.37 11.79 16.13
CA VAL A 229 16.17 11.92 14.90
C VAL A 229 17.43 11.06 14.94
N ALA A 230 17.97 10.79 16.13
CA ALA A 230 19.26 10.14 16.31
C ALA A 230 19.27 8.73 15.69
N GLY A 231 20.10 8.55 14.66
CA GLY A 231 20.25 7.27 13.96
C GLY A 231 19.10 6.93 13.00
N CYS A 232 18.14 7.83 12.78
CA CYS A 232 17.06 7.62 11.83
C CYS A 232 17.61 7.61 10.39
N PRO A 233 17.47 6.50 9.64
CA PRO A 233 18.04 6.37 8.29
C PRO A 233 17.20 7.04 7.21
N TYR A 234 16.06 7.63 7.60
CA TYR A 234 15.08 8.21 6.68
C TYR A 234 15.20 9.74 6.57
N VAL A 235 16.12 10.36 7.32
CA VAL A 235 16.39 11.80 7.28
C VAL A 235 17.45 12.11 6.23
N GLY A 236 17.25 13.19 5.48
CA GLY A 236 18.23 13.66 4.48
C GLY A 236 18.31 12.79 3.23
N LEU A 237 17.28 11.98 2.96
CA LEU A 237 17.17 11.23 1.71
C LEU A 237 16.96 12.18 0.53
N GLU A 238 17.68 11.92 -0.56
CA GLU A 238 17.45 12.57 -1.85
C GLU A 238 16.50 11.72 -2.71
N GLY A 239 15.58 12.37 -3.43
CA GLY A 239 14.61 11.66 -4.24
C GLY A 239 13.54 12.56 -4.83
N GLU A 240 12.69 11.97 -5.67
CA GLU A 240 11.60 12.66 -6.34
C GLU A 240 10.42 12.88 -5.37
N ARG A 241 9.90 14.11 -5.28
CA ARG A 241 8.76 14.44 -4.42
C ARG A 241 7.42 14.29 -5.12
N ARG A 242 7.41 14.32 -6.45
CA ARG A 242 6.19 14.12 -7.25
C ARG A 242 5.67 12.70 -7.12
N LYS A 243 4.36 12.58 -7.00
CA LYS A 243 3.66 11.30 -7.04
C LYS A 243 3.97 10.55 -8.33
N ALA A 244 4.28 9.27 -8.20
CA ALA A 244 4.40 8.36 -9.33
C ALA A 244 3.05 7.69 -9.63
N GLY A 245 2.76 7.54 -10.92
CA GLY A 245 1.75 6.64 -11.43
C GLY A 245 2.39 5.66 -12.41
N ILE A 246 2.01 4.38 -12.36
CA ILE A 246 2.42 3.37 -13.34
C ILE A 246 1.20 2.95 -14.13
N PHE A 247 1.29 2.96 -15.45
CA PHE A 247 0.25 2.46 -16.32
C PHE A 247 0.85 1.89 -17.60
N ARG A 248 0.51 0.63 -17.93
CA ARG A 248 0.96 -0.06 -19.16
C ARG A 248 2.47 0.00 -19.39
N GLY A 249 3.25 -0.13 -18.30
CA GLY A 249 4.72 -0.10 -18.34
C GLY A 249 5.33 1.30 -18.50
N ALA A 250 4.52 2.36 -18.40
CA ALA A 250 4.97 3.75 -18.42
C ALA A 250 4.91 4.36 -17.02
N LEU A 251 5.96 5.12 -16.68
CA LEU A 251 6.02 5.94 -15.47
C LEU A 251 5.49 7.35 -15.79
N HIS A 252 4.50 7.77 -15.00
CA HIS A 252 3.94 9.10 -15.00
C HIS A 252 4.29 9.80 -13.68
N ARG A 253 4.55 11.11 -13.73
CA ARG A 253 4.78 11.93 -12.54
C ARG A 253 3.74 13.03 -12.50
N HIS A 254 3.10 13.18 -11.35
CA HIS A 254 2.07 14.19 -11.10
C HIS A 254 2.62 15.17 -10.06
N SER A 255 2.46 16.46 -10.36
CA SER A 255 2.58 17.53 -9.36
C SER A 255 1.43 17.40 -8.40
#